data_AF-A0A380S6A9-F1
#
_entry.id   AF-A0A380S6A9-F1
#
_cell.length_a   1.000
_cell.length_b   1.000
_cell.length_c   1.000
_cell.angle_alpha   90.00
_cell.angle_beta   90.00
_cell.angle_gamma   90.00
#
_symmetry.space_group_name_H-M   'P 1'
#
loop_
_entity.id
_entity.type
_entity.pdbx_description
1 polymer ?
#
loop_
_entity_poly.entity_id
_entity_poly.type
_entity_poly.pdbx_seq_one_letter_code
_entity_poly.pdbx_strand_id
1 'polypeptide(L)'
;MDRNLDSCLVRQCAPTLAGHKLGNLFCVDVADGVLLCNILARWNQALNPKGVIARVIAERCGRYFIYVYRNSALQNLGCSCEVRNFLKGFGYSCFDAESLLNFFQVRMTRSVCFPHEVGVFLGYPLDDVKDFITYGGKNYKLIGCWKVYNDVPNSMHIFEVYKKCQKILRERFELGETLEQLTVAS
;
A
#
# COMPACT_ATOMS: atom_id res chain seq x y z
N MET A 1 -16.48 16.65 4.05
CA MET A 1 -16.03 15.63 3.09
C MET A 1 -14.63 15.15 3.45
N ASP A 2 -13.71 16.08 3.70
CA ASP A 2 -12.29 15.83 4.04
C ASP A 2 -12.06 14.92 5.25
N ARG A 3 -12.81 15.12 6.34
CA ARG A 3 -12.69 14.27 7.55
C ARG A 3 -13.05 12.80 7.29
N ASN A 4 -13.90 12.52 6.30
CA ASN A 4 -14.25 11.15 5.92
C ASN A 4 -13.11 10.49 5.13
N LEU A 5 -12.45 11.25 4.25
CA LEU A 5 -11.28 10.77 3.52
C LEU A 5 -10.06 10.58 4.44
N ASP A 6 -9.87 11.44 5.43
CA ASP A 6 -8.83 11.25 6.47
C ASP A 6 -9.09 10.00 7.30
N SER A 7 -10.34 9.79 7.72
CA SER A 7 -10.75 8.55 8.40
C SER A 7 -10.47 7.32 7.53
N CYS A 8 -10.73 7.41 6.23
CA CYS A 8 -10.42 6.34 5.27
C CYS A 8 -8.91 6.09 5.19
N LEU A 9 -8.10 7.13 5.02
CA LEU A 9 -6.64 7.06 5.02
C LEU A 9 -6.13 6.36 6.29
N VAL A 10 -6.54 6.83 7.46
CA VAL A 10 -6.11 6.28 8.76
C VAL A 10 -6.52 4.82 8.88
N ARG A 11 -7.77 4.48 8.59
CA ARG A 11 -8.28 3.10 8.70
C ARG A 11 -7.58 2.13 7.74
N GLN A 12 -7.36 2.55 6.49
CA GLN A 12 -6.81 1.69 5.46
C GLN A 12 -5.28 1.59 5.53
N CYS A 13 -4.62 2.66 5.97
CA CYS A 13 -3.16 2.79 5.91
C CYS A 13 -2.49 2.74 7.28
N ALA A 14 -3.21 2.46 8.37
CA ALA A 14 -2.65 2.42 9.71
C ALA A 14 -1.34 1.61 9.84
N PRO A 15 -1.18 0.42 9.24
CA PRO A 15 0.09 -0.29 9.26
C PRO A 15 1.24 0.47 8.59
N THR A 16 0.99 1.15 7.48
CA THR A 16 1.96 2.01 6.78
C THR A 16 2.28 3.26 7.61
N LEU A 17 1.26 3.93 8.17
CA LEU A 17 1.45 5.11 9.02
C LEU A 17 2.23 4.77 10.30
N ALA A 18 2.04 3.57 10.85
CA ALA A 18 2.75 3.07 12.03
C ALA A 18 4.14 2.48 11.73
N GLY A 19 4.54 2.32 10.46
CA GLY A 19 5.89 1.82 10.11
C GLY A 19 6.02 0.31 9.96
N HIS A 20 4.90 -0.42 9.97
CA HIS A 20 4.90 -1.87 9.87
C HIS A 20 4.65 -2.41 8.45
N LYS A 21 4.28 -1.56 7.51
CA LYS A 21 3.96 -1.98 6.13
C LYS A 21 4.60 -1.05 5.11
N LEU A 22 5.05 -1.65 3.99
CA LEU A 22 5.62 -0.92 2.85
C LEU A 22 4.59 0.07 2.29
N GLY A 23 3.40 -0.42 1.95
CA GLY A 23 2.34 0.43 1.43
C GLY A 23 0.95 -0.18 1.50
N ASN A 24 -0.05 0.67 1.34
CA ASN A 24 -1.46 0.33 1.25
C ASN A 24 -2.06 0.95 -0.01
N LEU A 25 -2.97 0.22 -0.63
CA LEU A 25 -3.71 0.66 -1.80
C LEU A 25 -5.19 0.64 -1.46
N PHE A 26 -5.89 1.74 -1.68
CA PHE A 26 -7.33 1.82 -1.51
C PHE A 26 -7.97 2.67 -2.60
N CYS A 27 -9.26 2.47 -2.78
CA CYS A 27 -10.06 3.15 -3.78
C CYS A 27 -10.88 4.24 -3.11
N VAL A 28 -10.95 5.42 -3.73
CA VAL A 28 -11.88 6.48 -3.36
C VAL A 28 -12.78 6.81 -4.53
N ASP A 29 -14.03 7.13 -4.21
CA ASP A 29 -15.04 7.62 -5.13
C ASP A 29 -15.19 9.11 -4.87
N VAL A 30 -14.60 9.92 -5.75
CA VAL A 30 -14.60 11.38 -5.64
C VAL A 30 -14.96 11.93 -7.01
N ALA A 31 -16.07 12.67 -7.07
CA ALA A 31 -16.57 13.22 -8.33
C ALA A 31 -15.71 14.35 -8.91
N ASP A 32 -14.84 14.96 -8.08
CA ASP A 32 -13.99 16.10 -8.45
C ASP A 32 -12.50 15.78 -8.23
N GLY A 33 -11.75 15.67 -9.33
CA GLY A 33 -10.31 15.45 -9.31
C GLY A 33 -9.51 16.60 -8.70
N VAL A 34 -10.01 17.85 -8.78
CA VAL A 34 -9.34 19.02 -8.16
C VAL A 34 -9.41 18.93 -6.64
N LEU A 35 -10.58 18.56 -6.11
CA LEU A 35 -10.75 18.28 -4.68
C LEU A 35 -9.77 17.18 -4.22
N LEU A 36 -9.63 16.10 -4.99
CA LEU A 36 -8.69 15.03 -4.66
C LEU A 36 -7.23 15.52 -4.65
N CYS A 37 -6.83 16.34 -5.62
CA CYS A 37 -5.49 16.95 -5.65
C CYS A 37 -5.21 17.79 -4.39
N ASN A 38 -6.17 18.60 -3.95
CA ASN A 38 -6.03 19.41 -2.73
C ASN A 38 -5.91 18.53 -1.48
N ILE A 39 -6.68 17.44 -1.40
CA ILE A 39 -6.61 16.48 -0.28
C ILE A 39 -5.26 15.77 -0.27
N LEU A 40 -4.76 15.31 -1.42
CA LEU A 40 -3.44 14.67 -1.53
C LEU A 40 -2.32 15.64 -1.19
N ALA A 41 -2.40 16.90 -1.60
CA ALA A 41 -1.44 17.92 -1.23
C ALA A 41 -1.37 18.11 0.29
N ARG A 42 -2.52 18.22 0.96
CA ARG A 42 -2.61 18.30 2.42
C ARG A 42 -2.07 17.04 3.10
N TRP A 43 -2.42 15.85 2.63
CA TRP A 43 -1.87 14.60 3.16
C TRP A 43 -0.35 14.57 3.02
N ASN A 44 0.19 14.88 1.84
CA ASN A 44 1.63 14.85 1.63
C ASN A 44 2.36 15.93 2.43
N GLN A 45 1.75 17.08 2.69
CA GLN A 45 2.29 18.08 3.61
C GLN A 45 2.46 17.51 5.04
N ALA A 46 1.48 16.73 5.51
CA ALA A 46 1.51 16.09 6.82
C ALA A 46 2.45 14.86 6.89
N LEU A 47 2.43 14.03 5.84
CA LEU A 47 3.01 12.69 5.83
C LEU A 47 4.46 12.65 5.33
N ASN A 48 4.83 13.49 4.35
CA ASN A 48 6.16 13.46 3.75
C ASN A 48 7.28 13.69 4.78
N PRO A 49 7.16 14.61 5.77
CA PRO A 49 8.17 14.77 6.81
C PRO A 49 8.39 13.51 7.67
N LYS A 50 7.45 12.55 7.64
CA LYS A 50 7.55 11.25 8.33
C LYS A 50 7.97 10.10 7.39
N GLY A 51 8.25 10.40 6.13
CA GLY A 51 8.68 9.43 5.12
C GLY A 51 7.54 8.64 4.46
N VAL A 52 6.29 9.07 4.65
CA VAL A 52 5.10 8.46 4.01
C VAL A 52 4.60 9.36 2.89
N ILE A 53 4.29 8.78 1.73
CA ILE A 53 3.83 9.48 0.54
C ILE A 53 2.50 8.89 0.09
N ALA A 54 1.53 9.73 -0.27
CA ALA A 54 0.27 9.37 -0.90
C ALA A 54 0.26 9.80 -2.37
N ARG A 55 -0.02 8.87 -3.29
CA ARG A 55 -0.04 9.12 -4.74
C ARG A 55 -1.21 8.40 -5.42
N VAL A 56 -1.85 9.04 -6.40
CA VAL A 56 -2.79 8.35 -7.29
C VAL A 56 -1.99 7.45 -8.23
N ILE A 57 -2.31 6.15 -8.25
CA ILE A 57 -1.62 5.16 -9.08
C ILE A 57 -2.46 4.66 -10.24
N ALA A 58 -3.78 4.89 -10.23
CA ALA A 58 -4.66 4.67 -11.36
C ALA A 58 -5.99 5.39 -11.16
N GLU A 59 -6.66 5.68 -12.27
CA GLU A 59 -8.08 6.02 -12.32
C GLU A 59 -8.79 4.95 -13.17
N ARG A 60 -9.88 4.37 -12.67
CA ARG A 60 -10.70 3.42 -13.42
C ARG A 60 -12.17 3.69 -13.16
N CYS A 61 -12.96 3.86 -14.23
CA CYS A 61 -14.41 4.04 -14.15
C CYS A 61 -14.84 5.16 -13.16
N GLY A 62 -14.14 6.30 -13.16
CA GLY A 62 -14.43 7.43 -12.26
C GLY A 62 -13.98 7.24 -10.81
N ARG A 63 -13.19 6.20 -10.53
CA ARG A 63 -12.63 5.92 -9.20
C ARG A 63 -11.12 6.05 -9.19
N TYR A 64 -10.60 6.61 -8.10
CA TYR A 64 -9.17 6.84 -7.92
C TYR A 64 -8.56 5.80 -6.97
N PHE A 65 -7.46 5.19 -7.41
CA PHE A 65 -6.67 4.27 -6.61
C PHE A 65 -5.50 5.02 -6.00
N ILE A 66 -5.52 5.16 -4.67
CA ILE A 66 -4.49 5.87 -3.92
C ILE A 66 -3.56 4.85 -3.29
N TYR A 67 -2.28 4.99 -3.60
CA TYR A 67 -1.20 4.22 -3.01
C TYR A 67 -0.49 5.09 -1.97
N VAL A 68 -0.50 4.62 -0.72
CA VAL A 68 0.15 5.28 0.42
C VAL A 68 1.27 4.38 0.89
N TYR A 69 2.51 4.86 0.83
CA TYR A 69 3.69 4.02 1.00
C TYR A 69 4.82 4.74 1.74
N ARG A 70 5.72 3.96 2.32
CA ARG A 70 6.97 4.45 2.89
C ARG A 70 8.06 4.49 1.83
N ASN A 71 8.66 5.65 1.64
CA ASN A 71 9.67 5.85 0.61
C ASN A 71 10.90 4.95 0.85
N SER A 72 11.38 4.87 2.10
CA SER A 72 12.52 4.01 2.46
C SER A 72 12.22 2.52 2.23
N ALA A 73 11.00 2.07 2.56
CA ALA A 73 10.60 0.68 2.34
C ALA A 73 10.53 0.34 0.84
N LEU A 74 10.06 1.28 0.01
CA LEU A 74 10.03 1.12 -1.44
C LEU A 74 11.46 1.12 -2.05
N GLN A 75 12.36 1.97 -1.54
CA GLN A 75 13.77 1.94 -1.95
C GLN A 75 14.43 0.60 -1.60
N ASN A 76 14.17 0.08 -0.39
CA ASN A 76 14.68 -1.21 0.06
C ASN A 76 14.10 -2.38 -0.77
N LEU A 77 12.81 -2.31 -1.13
CA LEU A 77 12.20 -3.25 -2.06
C LEU A 77 12.96 -3.27 -3.39
N GLY A 78 13.30 -2.08 -3.88
CA GLY A 78 14.13 -1.87 -5.05
C GLY A 78 15.54 -2.44 -4.91
N CYS A 79 16.07 -2.71 -3.72
CA CYS A 79 17.40 -3.30 -3.51
C CYS A 79 17.40 -4.84 -3.45
N SER A 80 16.25 -5.49 -3.24
CA SER A 80 16.18 -6.95 -3.13
C SER A 80 16.38 -7.64 -4.48
N CYS A 81 17.44 -8.45 -4.60
CA CYS A 81 17.72 -9.23 -5.81
C CYS A 81 16.57 -10.15 -6.21
N GLU A 82 15.91 -10.78 -5.22
CA GLU A 82 14.80 -11.70 -5.45
C GLU A 82 13.57 -10.97 -6.00
N VAL A 83 13.24 -9.81 -5.41
CA VAL A 83 12.14 -8.97 -5.89
C VAL A 83 12.44 -8.43 -7.28
N ARG A 84 13.66 -7.97 -7.53
CA ARG A 84 14.10 -7.53 -8.87
C ARG A 84 13.89 -8.63 -9.91
N ASN A 85 14.37 -9.83 -9.62
CA ASN A 85 14.26 -10.97 -10.53
C ASN A 85 12.80 -11.36 -10.80
N PHE A 86 11.95 -11.34 -9.77
CA PHE A 86 10.52 -11.56 -9.92
C PHE A 86 9.85 -10.46 -10.80
N LEU A 87 10.10 -9.19 -10.50
CA LEU A 87 9.50 -8.05 -11.21
C LEU A 87 9.98 -7.95 -12.67
N LYS A 88 11.21 -8.38 -13.00
CA LYS A 88 11.67 -8.49 -14.40
C LYS A 88 10.72 -9.34 -15.25
N GLY A 89 10.12 -10.40 -14.67
CA GLY A 89 9.11 -11.23 -15.35
C GLY A 89 7.85 -10.47 -15.77
N PHE A 90 7.59 -9.29 -15.20
CA PHE A 90 6.48 -8.40 -15.54
C PHE A 90 6.91 -7.19 -16.39
N GLY A 91 8.19 -7.12 -16.80
CA GLY A 91 8.73 -6.06 -17.66
C GLY A 91 9.39 -4.90 -16.93
N TYR A 92 9.59 -4.98 -15.60
CA TYR A 92 10.33 -3.95 -14.86
C TYR A 92 11.83 -4.05 -15.17
N SER A 93 12.46 -2.93 -15.55
CA SER A 93 13.88 -2.87 -15.92
C SER A 93 14.73 -1.99 -15.00
N CYS A 94 14.14 -0.95 -14.41
CA CYS A 94 14.77 -0.03 -13.47
C CYS A 94 14.15 -0.18 -12.07
N PHE A 95 14.98 -0.12 -11.03
CA PHE A 95 14.61 -0.51 -9.66
C PHE A 95 14.87 0.57 -8.60
N ASP A 96 15.09 1.82 -9.01
CA ASP A 96 14.90 2.95 -8.11
C ASP A 96 13.41 3.18 -7.85
N ALA A 97 13.10 3.88 -6.76
CA ALA A 97 11.73 4.04 -6.28
C ALA A 97 10.79 4.69 -7.31
N GLU A 98 11.24 5.75 -8.00
CA GLU A 98 10.42 6.44 -8.99
C GLU A 98 10.19 5.59 -10.24
N SER A 99 11.21 4.88 -10.74
CA SER A 99 11.05 3.94 -11.84
C SER A 99 10.04 2.83 -11.52
N LEU A 100 10.11 2.27 -10.30
CA LEU A 100 9.16 1.26 -9.84
C LEU A 100 7.73 1.81 -9.80
N LEU A 101 7.53 3.01 -9.25
CA LEU A 101 6.22 3.65 -9.18
C LEU A 101 5.66 3.97 -10.56
N ASN A 102 6.47 4.52 -11.46
CA ASN A 102 6.05 4.90 -12.80
C ASN A 102 5.62 3.67 -13.59
N PHE A 103 6.38 2.57 -13.53
CA PHE A 103 5.99 1.34 -14.21
C PHE A 103 4.79 0.66 -13.53
N PHE A 104 4.72 0.69 -12.20
CA PHE A 104 3.56 0.20 -11.46
C PHE A 104 2.28 0.97 -11.83
N GLN A 105 2.35 2.29 -12.00
CA GLN A 105 1.24 3.12 -12.52
C GLN A 105 0.80 2.68 -13.91
N VAL A 106 1.74 2.40 -14.83
CA VAL A 106 1.42 1.88 -16.16
C VAL A 106 0.70 0.53 -16.08
N ARG A 107 1.20 -0.39 -15.24
CA ARG A 107 0.59 -1.71 -15.00
C ARG A 107 -0.81 -1.60 -14.40
N MET A 108 -0.97 -0.69 -13.44
CA MET A 108 -2.23 -0.38 -12.78
C MET A 108 -3.26 0.26 -13.71
N THR A 109 -2.86 0.98 -14.76
CA THR A 109 -3.81 1.56 -15.72
C THR A 109 -4.14 0.59 -16.86
N ARG A 110 -3.17 -0.19 -17.34
CA ARG A 110 -3.35 -1.05 -18.54
C ARG A 110 -3.98 -2.41 -18.24
N SER A 111 -3.89 -2.90 -17.01
CA SER A 111 -4.38 -4.24 -16.67
C SER A 111 -5.89 -4.24 -16.47
N VAL A 112 -6.61 -5.15 -17.13
CA VAL A 112 -8.07 -5.33 -16.95
C VAL A 112 -8.38 -5.63 -15.47
N CYS A 113 -7.67 -6.59 -14.89
CA CYS A 113 -7.67 -6.85 -13.45
C CYS A 113 -6.50 -6.14 -12.76
N PHE A 114 -6.40 -6.21 -11.43
CA PHE A 114 -5.20 -5.73 -10.75
C PHE A 114 -3.97 -6.50 -11.23
N PRO A 115 -2.83 -5.82 -11.46
CA PRO A 115 -1.57 -6.49 -11.76
C PRO A 115 -1.23 -7.46 -10.64
N HIS A 116 -0.88 -8.70 -11.00
CA HIS A 116 -0.66 -9.75 -10.00
C HIS A 116 0.49 -9.43 -9.04
N GLU A 117 1.49 -8.67 -9.50
CA GLU A 117 2.63 -8.23 -8.71
C GLU A 117 2.30 -7.18 -7.65
N VAL A 118 1.05 -6.67 -7.59
CA VAL A 118 0.62 -5.65 -6.61
C VAL A 118 0.92 -6.06 -5.17
N GLY A 119 0.88 -7.35 -4.85
CA GLY A 119 1.20 -7.86 -3.51
C GLY A 119 2.60 -7.47 -3.03
N VAL A 120 3.56 -7.37 -3.94
CA VAL A 120 4.94 -6.93 -3.64
C VAL A 120 4.95 -5.49 -3.14
N PHE A 121 4.21 -4.60 -3.83
CA PHE A 121 4.07 -3.19 -3.43
C PHE A 121 3.23 -3.03 -2.16
N LEU A 122 2.42 -4.01 -1.79
CA LEU A 122 1.72 -4.04 -0.51
C LEU A 122 2.58 -4.62 0.62
N GLY A 123 3.82 -5.03 0.33
CA GLY A 123 4.74 -5.61 1.31
C GLY A 123 4.36 -7.03 1.73
N TYR A 124 3.66 -7.78 0.89
CA TYR A 124 3.39 -9.20 1.15
C TYR A 124 4.66 -10.03 0.94
N PRO A 125 4.84 -11.14 1.68
CA PRO A 125 5.95 -12.05 1.45
C PRO A 125 6.02 -12.48 -0.02
N LEU A 126 7.22 -12.40 -0.61
CA LEU A 126 7.40 -12.63 -2.05
C LEU A 126 6.91 -14.02 -2.47
N ASP A 127 7.14 -15.04 -1.65
CA ASP A 127 6.72 -16.41 -1.97
C ASP A 127 5.21 -16.58 -1.92
N ASP A 128 4.51 -15.89 -1.01
CA ASP A 128 3.04 -15.86 -1.02
C ASP A 128 2.50 -15.15 -2.27
N VAL A 129 3.19 -14.12 -2.77
CA VAL A 129 2.81 -13.47 -4.04
C VAL A 129 3.01 -14.43 -5.21
N LYS A 130 4.16 -15.10 -5.28
CA LYS A 130 4.42 -16.10 -6.34
C LYS A 130 3.37 -17.21 -6.31
N ASP A 131 3.07 -17.76 -5.14
CA ASP A 131 2.11 -18.86 -5.00
C ASP A 131 0.67 -18.44 -5.26
N PHE A 132 0.30 -17.22 -4.86
CA PHE A 132 -1.00 -16.65 -5.24
C PHE A 132 -1.19 -16.66 -6.77
N ILE A 133 -0.14 -16.32 -7.52
CA ILE A 133 -0.15 -16.32 -8.98
C ILE A 133 -0.22 -17.76 -9.51
N THR A 134 0.68 -18.62 -9.04
CA THR A 134 0.76 -20.03 -9.46
C THR A 134 -0.54 -20.78 -9.25
N TYR A 135 -1.19 -20.59 -8.11
CA TYR A 135 -2.43 -21.29 -7.74
C TYR A 135 -3.70 -20.51 -8.09
N GLY A 136 -3.60 -19.36 -8.77
CA GLY A 136 -4.76 -18.52 -9.12
C GLY A 136 -5.60 -18.12 -7.90
N GLY A 137 -4.94 -17.87 -6.77
CA GLY A 137 -5.60 -17.54 -5.51
C GLY A 137 -6.32 -18.72 -4.81
N LYS A 138 -6.13 -19.96 -5.24
CA LYS A 138 -6.69 -21.17 -4.60
C LYS A 138 -5.63 -21.85 -3.72
N ASN A 139 -5.99 -22.91 -3.00
CA ASN A 139 -5.07 -23.76 -2.22
C ASN A 139 -4.21 -23.03 -1.18
N TYR A 140 -4.70 -21.93 -0.62
CA TYR A 140 -4.04 -21.21 0.46
C TYR A 140 -4.20 -21.95 1.79
N LYS A 141 -3.20 -21.82 2.68
CA LYS A 141 -3.21 -22.39 4.03
C LYS A 141 -4.03 -21.56 5.01
N LEU A 142 -4.01 -20.24 4.84
CA LEU A 142 -4.70 -19.27 5.69
C LEU A 142 -5.13 -18.06 4.86
N ILE A 143 -6.25 -17.43 5.22
CA ILE A 143 -6.69 -16.15 4.68
C ILE A 143 -6.77 -15.10 5.79
N GLY A 144 -6.16 -13.94 5.54
CA GLY A 144 -6.22 -12.76 6.41
C GLY A 144 -6.04 -11.49 5.58
N CYS A 145 -5.02 -10.69 5.88
CA CYS A 145 -4.72 -9.49 5.07
C CYS A 145 -4.30 -9.85 3.63
N TRP A 146 -3.75 -11.04 3.43
CA TRP A 146 -3.55 -11.68 2.12
C TRP A 146 -3.82 -13.19 2.23
N LYS A 147 -3.71 -13.92 1.12
CA LYS A 147 -3.79 -15.38 1.09
C LYS A 147 -2.40 -15.96 1.34
N VAL A 148 -2.25 -16.73 2.41
CA VAL A 148 -0.97 -17.27 2.87
C VAL A 148 -0.75 -18.66 2.30
N TYR A 149 0.41 -18.88 1.72
CA TYR A 149 0.84 -20.14 1.12
C TYR A 149 2.03 -20.73 1.84
N ASN A 150 2.86 -19.89 2.44
CA ASN A 150 4.13 -20.28 3.04
C ASN A 150 4.05 -20.24 4.56
N ASP A 151 4.67 -19.24 5.20
CA ASP A 151 4.84 -19.13 6.65
C ASP A 151 3.57 -18.63 7.34
N VAL A 152 2.72 -19.59 7.76
CA VAL A 152 1.47 -19.30 8.48
C VAL A 152 1.71 -18.62 9.83
N PRO A 153 2.61 -19.11 10.72
CA PRO A 153 2.89 -18.46 12.00
C PRO A 153 3.31 -16.99 11.85
N ASN A 154 4.25 -16.69 10.95
CA ASN A 154 4.71 -15.31 10.74
C ASN A 154 3.59 -14.43 10.15
N SER A 155 2.83 -14.96 9.18
CA SER A 155 1.71 -14.23 8.58
C SER A 155 0.62 -13.89 9.59
N MET A 156 0.28 -14.81 10.49
CA MET A 156 -0.66 -14.53 11.60
C MET A 156 -0.13 -13.44 12.52
N HIS A 157 1.17 -13.48 12.85
CA HIS A 157 1.79 -12.43 13.66
C HIS A 157 1.67 -11.05 12.99
N ILE A 158 1.97 -10.97 11.69
CA ILE A 158 1.83 -9.72 10.92
C ILE A 158 0.37 -9.25 10.88
N PHE A 159 -0.60 -10.15 10.70
CA PHE A 159 -2.02 -9.79 10.74
C PHE A 159 -2.43 -9.17 12.07
N GLU A 160 -1.98 -9.74 13.18
CA GLU A 160 -2.26 -9.20 14.51
C GLU A 160 -1.61 -7.85 14.74
N VAL A 161 -0.37 -7.65 14.27
CA VAL A 161 0.27 -6.32 14.28
C VAL A 161 -0.57 -5.31 13.49
N TYR A 162 -0.99 -5.65 12.27
CA TYR A 162 -1.78 -4.74 11.43
C TYR A 162 -3.13 -4.40 12.07
N LYS A 163 -3.80 -5.38 12.67
CA LYS A 163 -5.06 -5.18 13.40
C LYS A 163 -4.89 -4.27 14.61
N LYS A 164 -3.79 -4.43 15.36
CA LYS A 164 -3.44 -3.53 16.48
C LYS A 164 -3.19 -2.10 15.99
N CYS A 165 -2.41 -1.92 14.92
CA CYS A 165 -2.19 -0.59 14.31
C CYS A 165 -3.52 0.06 13.93
N GLN A 166 -4.40 -0.66 13.22
CA GLN A 166 -5.71 -0.17 12.82
C GLN A 166 -6.56 0.26 14.01
N LYS A 167 -6.59 -0.53 15.08
CA LYS A 167 -7.34 -0.20 16.29
C LYS A 167 -6.81 1.09 16.94
N ILE A 168 -5.51 1.12 17.23
CA ILE A 168 -4.87 2.22 17.96
C ILE A 168 -4.96 3.54 17.17
N LEU A 169 -4.61 3.53 15.88
CA LEU A 169 -4.62 4.76 15.09
C LEU A 169 -6.03 5.27 14.84
N ARG A 170 -7.03 4.38 14.71
CA ARG A 170 -8.43 4.79 14.64
C ARG A 170 -8.88 5.49 15.92
N GLU A 171 -8.62 4.88 17.08
CA GLU A 171 -8.99 5.45 18.39
C GLU A 171 -8.32 6.81 18.61
N ARG A 172 -7.03 6.95 18.31
CA ARG A 172 -6.31 8.23 18.41
C ARG A 172 -6.84 9.29 17.45
N PHE A 173 -7.21 8.90 16.22
CA PHE A 173 -7.84 9.83 15.27
C PHE A 173 -9.23 10.28 15.73
N GLU A 174 -10.02 9.38 16.33
CA GLU A 174 -11.33 9.70 16.91
C GLU A 174 -11.20 10.67 18.10
N LEU A 175 -10.12 10.58 18.88
CA LEU A 175 -9.76 11.52 19.94
C LEU A 175 -9.25 12.88 19.42
N GLY A 176 -9.09 13.05 18.10
CA GLY A 176 -8.75 14.32 17.47
C GLY A 176 -7.27 14.52 17.15
N GLU A 177 -6.44 13.48 17.26
CA GLU A 177 -5.03 13.57 16.82
C GLU A 177 -4.91 13.79 15.31
N THR A 178 -3.90 14.57 14.90
CA THR A 178 -3.64 14.90 13.50
C THR A 178 -2.88 13.79 12.77
N LEU A 179 -2.87 13.82 11.42
CA LEU A 179 -2.14 12.84 10.62
C LEU A 179 -0.63 12.82 10.93
N GLU A 180 -0.05 13.98 11.25
CA GLU A 180 1.35 14.13 11.66
C GLU A 180 1.66 13.43 12.98
N GLN A 181 0.72 13.45 13.94
CA GLN A 181 0.85 12.81 15.25
C GLN A 181 0.63 11.29 15.19
N LEU A 182 -0.22 10.85 14.27
CA LEU A 182 -0.51 9.43 14.03
C LEU A 182 0.59 8.72 13.23
N THR A 183 1.43 9.47 12.51
CA THR A 183 2.44 8.91 11.60
C THR A 183 3.82 8.88 12.25
N VAL A 184 4.37 7.68 12.38
CA VAL A 184 5.72 7.45 12.93
C VAL A 184 6.77 7.86 11.89
N ALA A 185 7.80 8.61 12.31
CA ALA A 185 8.90 8.98 11.42
C ALA A 185 9.72 7.76 11.00
N SER A 186 10.26 7.78 9.78
CA SER A 186 11.16 6.76 9.24
C SER A 186 12.61 7.25 9.29
#